data_AF-A0A812HU04-F1
#
_entry.id   AF-A0A812HU04-F1
#
_cell.length_a   1.000
_cell.length_b   1.000
_cell.length_c   1.000
_cell.angle_alpha   90.00
_cell.angle_beta   90.00
_cell.angle_gamma   90.00
#
_symmetry.space_group_name_H-M   'P 1'
#
loop_
_entity.id
_entity.type
_entity.pdbx_description
1 polymer ?
#
loop_
_entity_poly.entity_id
_entity_poly.type
_entity_poly.pdbx_seq_one_letter_code
_entity_poly.pdbx_strand_id
1 'polypeptide(L)'
;MEVEVLRHNGIPPSSILSIRVGSTRRQVHVSQLDRPLKFPTKLEECSSVKVEILDVAGTARVSCSSSTSEYSIPLESPLEGEGSTGMEVGLRLSSAGADVSQSAAEEQEKKKEDEAKSYLEKHGLTSFMQFLIQSLMKDKPEDPYKFLQRQVTKKMMIAELSSGGSADQKLEDMLAKLSSEVTDCVPAEQLQDLQKQAEEVGEQLRKDNKELRETLDLLKSRYRSLLAENTELAQQVGESGEGLDLASMQDDVGKMVSENALLVSELTSMQAKIMSIQGEIETLQGPDS
;
A
#
# COMPACT_ATOMS: atom_id res chain seq x y z
N MET A 1 -2.77 -22.39 7.77
CA MET A 1 -4.16 -22.92 7.75
C MET A 1 -4.86 -22.45 6.47
N GLU A 2 -5.79 -23.22 5.92
CA GLU A 2 -6.62 -22.81 4.77
C GLU A 2 -8.10 -22.96 5.15
N VAL A 3 -8.94 -22.05 4.66
CA VAL A 3 -10.39 -21.99 4.97
C VAL A 3 -11.17 -21.94 3.67
N GLU A 4 -12.03 -22.93 3.44
CA GLU A 4 -12.89 -23.06 2.27
C GLU A 4 -14.36 -22.84 2.66
N VAL A 5 -15.12 -22.12 1.82
CA VAL A 5 -16.51 -21.73 2.12
C VAL A 5 -17.46 -22.63 1.32
N LEU A 6 -17.71 -23.82 1.87
CA LEU A 6 -18.46 -24.89 1.19
C LEU A 6 -19.92 -24.53 0.80
N ARG A 7 -20.52 -23.52 1.44
CA ARG A 7 -21.86 -23.01 1.15
C ARG A 7 -22.13 -21.67 1.81
N HIS A 8 -22.99 -20.87 1.20
CA HIS A 8 -23.68 -19.74 1.83
C HIS A 8 -25.17 -19.74 1.40
N ASN A 9 -26.01 -19.01 2.13
CA ASN A 9 -27.42 -18.79 1.79
C ASN A 9 -27.84 -17.41 2.31
N GLY A 10 -28.71 -16.70 1.59
CA GLY A 10 -29.21 -15.37 1.96
C GLY A 10 -28.18 -14.23 1.94
N ILE A 11 -26.93 -14.48 1.52
CA ILE A 11 -25.89 -13.44 1.39
C ILE A 11 -25.96 -12.84 -0.02
N PRO A 12 -26.05 -11.50 -0.18
CA PRO A 12 -26.03 -10.86 -1.50
C PRO A 12 -24.71 -11.14 -2.27
N PRO A 13 -24.76 -11.28 -3.61
CA PRO A 13 -23.56 -11.55 -4.41
C PRO A 13 -22.60 -10.34 -4.50
N SER A 14 -23.07 -9.15 -4.14
CA SER A 14 -22.32 -7.88 -4.03
C SER A 14 -21.56 -7.72 -2.71
N SER A 15 -21.86 -8.53 -1.70
CA SER A 15 -21.26 -8.39 -0.38
C SER A 15 -19.84 -8.97 -0.34
N ILE A 16 -19.04 -8.52 0.62
CA ILE A 16 -17.68 -8.98 0.89
C ILE A 16 -17.70 -9.86 2.15
N LEU A 17 -17.29 -11.13 1.99
CA LEU A 17 -17.06 -12.03 3.11
C LEU A 17 -15.72 -11.69 3.76
N SER A 18 -15.76 -11.38 5.06
CA SER A 18 -14.59 -11.08 5.89
C SER A 18 -14.37 -12.19 6.92
N ILE A 19 -13.29 -12.95 6.79
CA ILE A 19 -12.89 -13.98 7.75
C ILE A 19 -11.62 -13.55 8.47
N ARG A 20 -11.64 -13.52 9.81
CA ARG A 20 -10.47 -13.30 10.67
C ARG A 20 -10.13 -14.57 11.44
N VAL A 21 -8.86 -14.98 11.39
CA VAL A 21 -8.28 -16.08 12.16
C VAL A 21 -7.13 -15.48 13.00
N GLY A 22 -7.29 -15.47 14.32
CA GLY A 22 -6.37 -14.75 15.21
C GLY A 22 -6.21 -13.28 14.80
N SER A 23 -4.97 -12.87 14.54
CA SER A 23 -4.63 -11.51 14.05
C SER A 23 -4.92 -11.30 12.56
N THR A 24 -4.97 -12.35 11.74
CA THR A 24 -5.03 -12.22 10.27
C THR A 24 -6.47 -12.08 9.78
N ARG A 25 -6.78 -11.02 9.04
CA ARG A 25 -8.03 -10.85 8.28
C ARG A 25 -7.81 -11.21 6.81
N ARG A 26 -8.77 -11.90 6.20
CA ARG A 26 -8.93 -12.06 4.75
C ARG A 26 -10.32 -11.57 4.34
N GLN A 27 -10.40 -10.94 3.19
CA GLN A 27 -11.64 -10.48 2.58
C GLN A 27 -11.70 -11.02 1.15
N VAL A 28 -12.90 -11.42 0.73
CA VAL A 28 -13.16 -11.93 -0.62
C VAL A 28 -14.60 -11.56 -1.00
N HIS A 29 -14.83 -11.23 -2.26
CA HIS A 29 -16.17 -10.95 -2.76
C HIS A 29 -16.99 -12.24 -2.78
N VAL A 30 -18.29 -12.21 -2.46
CA VAL A 30 -19.12 -13.43 -2.39
C VAL A 30 -19.16 -14.19 -3.73
N SER A 31 -19.10 -13.49 -4.86
CA SER A 31 -18.96 -14.10 -6.20
C SER A 31 -17.57 -14.66 -6.54
N GLN A 32 -16.65 -14.77 -5.57
CA GLN A 32 -15.27 -15.26 -5.75
C GLN A 32 -14.89 -16.32 -4.69
N LEU A 33 -15.86 -16.96 -4.04
CA LEU A 33 -15.65 -17.91 -2.94
C LEU A 33 -15.05 -19.27 -3.35
N ASP A 34 -14.90 -19.54 -4.66
CA ASP A 34 -14.38 -20.79 -5.25
C ASP A 34 -12.89 -21.10 -4.93
N ARG A 35 -12.27 -20.39 -3.97
CA ARG A 35 -10.83 -20.48 -3.66
C ARG A 35 -10.59 -20.48 -2.15
N PRO A 36 -9.90 -21.51 -1.59
CA PRO A 36 -9.53 -21.53 -0.17
C PRO A 36 -8.69 -20.32 0.26
N LEU A 37 -9.12 -19.65 1.33
CA LEU A 37 -8.44 -18.50 1.91
C LEU A 37 -7.28 -18.96 2.80
N LYS A 38 -6.07 -18.50 2.49
CA LYS A 38 -4.84 -18.93 3.19
C LYS A 38 -4.46 -18.00 4.34
N PHE A 39 -4.33 -18.58 5.53
CA PHE A 39 -3.96 -17.91 6.80
C PHE A 39 -2.60 -18.45 7.31
N PRO A 40 -1.71 -17.57 7.83
CA PRO A 40 -0.36 -17.97 8.26
C PRO A 40 -0.34 -18.77 9.58
N THR A 41 -1.44 -18.78 10.34
CA THR A 41 -1.61 -19.51 11.60
C THR A 41 -1.68 -21.03 11.39
N LYS A 42 -1.19 -21.84 12.35
CA LYS A 42 -1.47 -23.29 12.38
C LYS A 42 -2.90 -23.56 12.82
N LEU A 43 -3.42 -24.76 12.55
CA LEU A 43 -4.76 -25.15 13.01
C LEU A 43 -4.81 -25.30 14.55
N GLU A 44 -3.75 -25.84 15.15
CA GLU A 44 -3.59 -25.96 16.61
C GLU A 44 -3.59 -24.62 17.37
N GLU A 45 -3.19 -23.53 16.69
CA GLU A 45 -3.08 -22.18 17.25
C GLU A 45 -4.39 -21.37 17.08
N CYS A 46 -5.38 -21.91 16.36
CA CYS A 46 -6.60 -21.23 15.99
C CYS A 46 -7.68 -21.34 17.10
N SER A 47 -7.60 -20.47 18.11
CA SER A 47 -8.61 -20.43 19.19
C SER A 47 -10.00 -19.94 18.75
N SER A 48 -10.08 -19.14 17.68
CA SER A 48 -11.35 -18.60 17.17
C SER A 48 -11.26 -18.15 15.71
N VAL A 49 -12.40 -18.21 15.02
CA VAL A 49 -12.60 -17.67 13.67
C VAL A 49 -13.78 -16.70 13.72
N LYS A 50 -13.56 -15.42 13.41
CA LYS A 50 -14.63 -14.44 13.28
C LYS A 50 -15.02 -14.31 11.81
N VAL A 51 -16.30 -14.41 11.51
CA VAL A 51 -16.87 -14.17 10.17
C VAL A 51 -17.77 -12.94 10.23
N GLU A 52 -17.61 -12.04 9.27
CA GLU A 52 -18.38 -10.82 9.10
C GLU A 52 -18.82 -10.71 7.64
N ILE A 53 -20.07 -10.28 7.41
CA ILE A 53 -20.53 -9.87 6.09
C ILE A 53 -20.46 -8.35 6.05
N LEU A 54 -19.84 -7.81 5.01
CA LEU A 54 -19.75 -6.37 4.75
C LEU A 54 -20.47 -6.09 3.44
N ASP A 55 -21.26 -5.02 3.38
CA ASP A 55 -21.90 -4.58 2.15
C ASP A 55 -21.19 -3.37 1.55
N VAL A 56 -21.34 -3.17 0.23
CA VAL A 56 -20.62 -2.12 -0.50
C VAL A 56 -21.47 -0.85 -0.54
N ALA A 57 -21.27 0.03 0.45
CA ALA A 57 -22.00 1.31 0.52
C ALA A 57 -21.68 2.26 -0.66
N GLY A 58 -20.49 2.13 -1.26
CA GLY A 58 -20.10 2.85 -2.47
C GLY A 58 -18.76 2.36 -3.03
N THR A 59 -18.52 2.63 -4.31
CA THR A 59 -17.31 2.28 -5.06
C THR A 59 -16.72 3.52 -5.73
N ALA A 60 -15.40 3.60 -5.88
CA ALA A 60 -14.76 4.59 -6.73
C ALA A 60 -13.45 4.08 -7.32
N ARG A 61 -12.96 4.75 -8.35
CA ARG A 61 -11.65 4.49 -8.97
C ARG A 61 -10.91 5.80 -9.21
N VAL A 62 -9.70 5.91 -8.68
CA VAL A 62 -8.82 7.08 -8.87
C VAL A 62 -7.58 6.69 -9.66
N SER A 63 -7.18 7.53 -10.61
CA SER A 63 -5.91 7.40 -11.32
C SER A 63 -4.83 8.19 -10.58
N CYS A 64 -4.02 7.49 -9.77
CA CYS A 64 -2.94 8.12 -9.02
C CYS A 64 -1.87 8.72 -9.96
N SER A 65 -1.43 9.94 -9.67
CA SER A 65 -0.33 10.64 -10.35
C SER A 65 0.79 10.94 -9.34
N SER A 66 2.04 10.96 -9.80
CA SER A 66 3.20 11.24 -8.94
C SER A 66 3.32 12.71 -8.52
N SER A 67 2.55 13.62 -9.12
CA SER A 67 2.49 15.04 -8.80
C SER A 67 1.52 15.38 -7.66
N THR A 68 0.58 14.49 -7.35
CA THR A 68 -0.53 14.77 -6.45
C THR A 68 -0.54 13.72 -5.34
N SER A 69 -0.32 14.16 -4.12
CA SER A 69 -0.33 13.29 -2.93
C SER A 69 -1.72 13.16 -2.31
N GLU A 70 -2.70 13.99 -2.65
CA GLU A 70 -3.99 14.08 -1.95
C GLU A 70 -5.16 14.22 -2.91
N TYR A 71 -6.20 13.42 -2.69
CA TYR A 71 -7.35 13.24 -3.56
C TYR A 71 -8.60 13.19 -2.69
N SER A 72 -9.60 14.03 -2.94
CA SER A 72 -10.98 13.67 -2.55
C SER A 72 -11.65 12.97 -3.72
N ILE A 73 -12.37 11.90 -3.41
CA ILE A 73 -12.94 10.98 -4.39
C ILE A 73 -14.40 10.72 -3.99
N PRO A 74 -15.40 11.15 -4.79
CA PRO A 74 -16.79 10.78 -4.55
C PRO A 74 -16.98 9.27 -4.79
N LEU A 75 -17.80 8.63 -3.96
CA LEU A 75 -18.18 7.23 -4.11
C LEU A 75 -19.51 7.11 -4.88
N GLU A 76 -19.50 6.27 -5.92
CA GLU A 76 -20.70 5.80 -6.60
C GLU A 76 -21.42 4.79 -5.69
N SER A 77 -22.57 5.15 -5.13
CA SER A 77 -23.37 4.20 -4.34
C SER A 77 -24.15 3.25 -5.27
N PRO A 78 -24.15 1.93 -5.03
CA PRO A 78 -24.90 0.98 -5.86
C PRO A 78 -26.42 1.02 -5.62
N LEU A 79 -26.89 1.86 -4.70
CA LEU A 79 -28.31 2.15 -4.48
C LEU A 79 -28.68 3.40 -5.30
N GLU A 80 -29.11 3.18 -6.55
CA GLU A 80 -29.64 4.22 -7.45
C GLU A 80 -31.01 4.70 -6.95
N GLY A 81 -31.00 5.49 -5.87
CA GLY A 81 -32.16 6.11 -5.25
C GLY A 81 -31.91 7.59 -4.98
N GLU A 82 -32.91 8.43 -5.31
CA GLU A 82 -32.82 9.87 -5.12
C GLU A 82 -32.76 10.22 -3.63
N GLY A 83 -31.62 10.79 -3.22
CA GLY A 83 -31.26 10.93 -1.82
C GLY A 83 -29.94 10.24 -1.43
N SER A 84 -29.21 9.64 -2.38
CA SER A 84 -27.83 9.19 -2.17
C SER A 84 -26.98 10.34 -1.61
N THR A 85 -26.63 10.28 -0.33
CA THR A 85 -25.77 11.28 0.31
C THR A 85 -24.40 11.27 -0.35
N GLY A 86 -23.83 12.46 -0.58
CA GLY A 86 -22.54 12.63 -1.25
C GLY A 86 -21.39 12.08 -0.43
N MET A 87 -21.18 10.76 -0.46
CA MET A 87 -20.07 10.10 0.19
C MET A 87 -18.77 10.45 -0.54
N GLU A 88 -17.84 11.11 0.14
CA GLU A 88 -16.49 11.33 -0.37
C GLU A 88 -15.44 10.63 0.52
N VAL A 89 -14.32 10.24 -0.08
CA VAL A 89 -13.16 9.70 0.63
C VAL A 89 -11.92 10.51 0.27
N GLY A 90 -11.38 11.21 1.27
CA GLY A 90 -10.06 11.82 1.21
C GLY A 90 -8.96 10.74 1.34
N LEU A 91 -8.20 10.50 0.28
CA LEU A 91 -7.01 9.65 0.28
C LEU A 91 -5.75 10.49 0.15
N ARG A 92 -4.77 10.25 1.04
CA ARG A 92 -3.40 10.74 0.88
C ARG A 92 -2.47 9.58 0.52
N LEU A 93 -1.86 9.65 -0.66
CA LEU A 93 -0.87 8.70 -1.16
C LEU A 93 0.55 9.26 -0.97
N SER A 94 1.33 8.60 -0.13
CA SER A 94 2.79 8.73 -0.08
C SER A 94 3.45 7.60 -0.87
N SER A 95 4.64 7.87 -1.42
CA SER A 95 5.52 6.79 -1.87
C SER A 95 5.98 5.99 -0.65
N ALA A 96 5.97 4.66 -0.74
CA ALA A 96 6.46 3.78 0.34
C ALA A 96 7.99 3.79 0.39
N GLY A 97 8.55 4.88 0.90
CA GLY A 97 9.98 5.12 1.09
C GLY A 97 10.16 6.33 2.00
N ALA A 98 10.65 6.07 3.22
CA ALA A 98 10.54 6.86 4.46
C ALA A 98 9.27 6.55 5.30
N ASP A 99 9.54 5.83 6.40
CA ASP A 99 8.82 5.73 7.70
C ASP A 99 7.35 5.22 7.80
N VAL A 100 7.23 4.05 8.46
CA VAL A 100 6.17 3.65 9.44
C VAL A 100 4.73 3.50 8.91
N SER A 101 3.96 2.40 9.08
CA SER A 101 4.12 1.00 9.53
C SER A 101 2.79 0.26 9.11
N GLN A 102 2.33 -0.96 9.45
CA GLN A 102 2.65 -2.06 10.37
C GLN A 102 1.96 -3.35 9.83
N SER A 103 2.08 -4.60 10.32
CA SER A 103 2.81 -5.19 11.46
C SER A 103 3.40 -6.58 11.17
N ALA A 104 3.06 -7.21 10.03
CA ALA A 104 3.64 -8.49 9.62
C ALA A 104 4.98 -8.32 8.89
N ALA A 105 5.22 -7.14 8.30
CA ALA A 105 6.49 -6.79 7.67
C ALA A 105 7.60 -6.50 8.71
N GLU A 106 7.25 -5.86 9.84
CA GLU A 106 8.20 -5.47 10.89
C GLU A 106 9.06 -6.64 11.38
N GLU A 107 8.50 -7.85 11.53
CA GLU A 107 9.29 -8.99 12.02
C GLU A 107 10.27 -9.55 10.96
N GLN A 108 10.08 -9.26 9.67
CA GLN A 108 11.08 -9.51 8.62
C GLN A 108 12.05 -8.34 8.45
N GLU A 109 11.56 -7.11 8.55
CA GLU A 109 12.34 -5.89 8.39
C GLU A 109 13.33 -5.72 9.55
N LYS A 110 12.89 -5.91 10.79
CA LYS A 110 13.76 -5.96 11.96
C LYS A 110 14.81 -7.06 11.88
N LYS A 111 14.48 -8.25 11.34
CA LYS A 111 15.48 -9.31 11.12
C LYS A 111 16.54 -8.89 10.11
N LYS A 112 16.18 -8.19 9.03
CA LYS A 112 17.13 -7.60 8.08
C LYS A 112 17.95 -6.47 8.70
N GLU A 113 17.32 -5.64 9.53
CA GLU A 113 17.98 -4.53 10.24
C GLU A 113 19.01 -5.05 11.25
N ASP A 114 18.64 -6.06 12.04
CA ASP A 114 19.52 -6.72 13.02
C ASP A 114 20.62 -7.55 12.33
N GLU A 115 20.36 -8.16 11.16
CA GLU A 115 21.37 -8.78 10.30
C GLU A 115 22.36 -7.75 9.73
N ALA A 116 21.87 -6.60 9.24
CA ALA A 116 22.71 -5.51 8.75
C ALA A 116 23.57 -4.87 9.86
N LYS A 117 23.00 -4.63 11.05
CA LYS A 117 23.75 -4.19 12.25
C LYS A 117 24.83 -5.22 12.61
N SER A 118 24.46 -6.50 12.68
CA SER A 118 25.38 -7.60 12.98
C SER A 118 26.53 -7.67 11.97
N TYR A 119 26.28 -7.42 10.68
CA TYR A 119 27.31 -7.33 9.66
C TYR A 119 28.25 -6.13 9.89
N LEU A 120 27.69 -4.93 10.09
CA LEU A 120 28.47 -3.71 10.34
C LEU A 120 29.34 -3.79 11.60
N GLU A 121 28.83 -4.42 12.67
CA GLU A 121 29.58 -4.67 13.90
C GLU A 121 30.65 -5.76 13.74
N LYS A 122 30.30 -6.91 13.14
CA LYS A 122 31.24 -8.01 12.86
C LYS A 122 32.43 -7.60 12.01
N HIS A 123 32.22 -6.68 11.06
CA HIS A 123 33.28 -6.11 10.22
C HIS A 123 33.90 -4.83 10.81
N GLY A 124 33.49 -4.39 12.01
CA GLY A 124 34.04 -3.22 12.70
C GLY A 124 33.81 -1.89 11.97
N LEU A 125 32.83 -1.84 11.07
CA LEU A 125 32.53 -0.70 10.20
C LEU A 125 31.90 0.45 10.98
N THR A 126 31.01 0.16 11.93
CA THR A 126 30.39 1.17 12.81
C THR A 126 31.44 1.96 13.58
N SER A 127 32.32 1.26 14.31
CA SER A 127 33.43 1.84 15.07
C SER A 127 34.44 2.56 14.16
N PHE A 128 34.58 2.13 12.90
CA PHE A 128 35.45 2.80 11.94
C PHE A 128 34.86 4.12 11.45
N MET A 129 33.58 4.16 11.06
CA MET A 129 32.92 5.39 10.63
C MET A 129 32.88 6.43 11.77
N GLN A 130 32.63 5.99 13.01
CA GLN A 130 32.72 6.85 14.18
C GLN A 130 34.12 7.46 14.35
N PHE A 131 35.18 6.65 14.21
CA PHE A 131 36.57 7.12 14.27
C PHE A 131 36.91 8.09 13.12
N LEU A 132 36.45 7.83 11.89
CA LEU A 132 36.65 8.72 10.74
C LEU A 132 36.00 10.09 10.99
N ILE A 133 34.75 10.12 11.45
CA ILE A 133 34.01 11.35 11.74
C ILE A 133 34.69 12.13 12.88
N GLN A 134 35.06 11.46 13.97
CA GLN A 134 35.77 12.11 15.09
C GLN A 134 37.13 12.69 14.67
N SER A 135 37.90 11.96 13.84
CA SER A 135 39.17 12.45 13.31
C SER A 135 38.97 13.68 12.39
N LEU A 136 37.95 13.64 11.52
CA LEU A 136 37.61 14.74 10.63
C LEU A 136 37.16 16.00 11.40
N MET A 137 36.32 15.83 12.43
CA MET A 137 35.86 16.94 13.29
C MET A 137 36.97 17.54 14.15
N LYS A 138 37.99 16.76 14.50
CA LYS A 138 39.16 17.19 15.29
C LYS A 138 40.18 17.92 14.43
N ASP A 139 40.62 17.31 13.33
CA ASP A 139 41.76 17.77 12.53
C ASP A 139 41.35 18.83 11.49
N LYS A 140 40.04 18.91 11.14
CA LYS A 140 39.42 19.89 10.23
C LYS A 140 40.24 20.23 8.97
N PRO A 141 40.62 19.22 8.16
CA PRO A 141 41.41 19.42 6.96
C PRO A 141 40.67 20.24 5.89
N GLU A 142 41.41 21.02 5.10
CA GLU A 142 40.88 21.79 3.96
C GLU A 142 40.26 20.90 2.87
N ASP A 143 40.74 19.66 2.74
CA ASP A 143 40.18 18.63 1.87
C ASP A 143 39.73 17.41 2.69
N PRO A 144 38.41 17.30 3.00
CA PRO A 144 37.90 16.20 3.82
C PRO A 144 37.96 14.85 3.08
N TYR A 145 37.80 14.84 1.76
CA TYR A 145 37.74 13.61 0.96
C TYR A 145 39.13 12.96 0.83
N LYS A 146 40.17 13.75 0.54
CA LYS A 146 41.57 13.25 0.54
C LYS A 146 42.00 12.79 1.94
N PHE A 147 41.53 13.43 3.01
CA PHE A 147 41.80 12.98 4.37
C PHE A 147 41.13 11.64 4.67
N LEU A 148 39.83 11.49 4.37
CA LEU A 148 39.11 10.24 4.55
C LEU A 148 39.74 9.10 3.76
N GLN A 149 40.10 9.31 2.48
CA GLN A 149 40.80 8.33 1.65
C GLN A 149 42.11 7.86 2.31
N ARG A 150 42.95 8.79 2.80
CA ARG A 150 44.20 8.45 3.50
C ARG A 150 43.96 7.64 4.77
N GLN A 151 42.92 7.95 5.55
CA GLN A 151 42.58 7.20 6.76
C GLN A 151 42.07 5.79 6.44
N VAL A 152 41.31 5.61 5.34
CA VAL A 152 40.89 4.29 4.84
C VAL A 152 42.10 3.46 4.42
N THR A 153 42.95 3.96 3.52
CA THR A 153 44.17 3.24 3.09
C THR A 153 45.07 2.89 4.27
N LYS A 154 45.26 3.82 5.21
CA LYS A 154 46.04 3.59 6.43
C LYS A 154 45.44 2.48 7.31
N LYS A 155 44.12 2.41 7.46
CA LYS A 155 43.48 1.34 8.24
C LYS A 155 43.53 -0.01 7.51
N MET A 156 43.42 -0.04 6.18
CA MET A 156 43.55 -1.28 5.40
C MET A 156 44.96 -1.89 5.58
N MET A 157 46.01 -1.10 5.40
CA MET A 157 47.40 -1.54 5.67
C MET A 157 47.60 -2.05 7.10
N ILE A 158 47.00 -1.42 8.11
CA ILE A 158 47.08 -1.88 9.50
C ILE A 158 46.27 -3.17 9.71
N ALA A 159 45.14 -3.34 9.04
CA ALA A 159 44.33 -4.56 9.08
C ALA A 159 45.10 -5.73 8.46
N GLU A 160 45.63 -5.56 7.24
CA GLU A 160 46.46 -6.53 6.51
C GLU A 160 47.67 -6.99 7.35
N LEU A 161 48.41 -6.03 7.95
CA LEU A 161 49.52 -6.34 8.86
C LEU A 161 49.11 -7.03 10.17
N SER A 162 47.82 -7.01 10.53
CA SER A 162 47.29 -7.70 11.71
C SER A 162 46.67 -9.08 11.39
N SER A 163 46.14 -9.26 10.17
CA SER A 163 45.52 -10.50 9.70
C SER A 163 46.55 -11.43 9.04
N GLY A 164 47.60 -11.81 9.77
CA GLY A 164 48.70 -12.63 9.27
C GLY A 164 48.30 -14.07 8.90
N GLY A 165 47.72 -14.26 7.71
CA GLY A 165 47.05 -15.52 7.35
C GLY A 165 46.77 -15.77 5.86
N SER A 166 47.79 -15.70 5.01
CA SER A 166 47.85 -16.39 3.70
C SER A 166 46.60 -16.25 2.79
N ALA A 167 46.16 -15.01 2.56
CA ALA A 167 45.01 -14.69 1.70
C ALA A 167 45.42 -14.08 0.35
N ASP A 168 46.41 -13.18 0.35
CA ASP A 168 46.71 -12.30 -0.80
C ASP A 168 47.11 -13.09 -2.06
N GLN A 169 47.92 -14.13 -1.92
CA GLN A 169 48.32 -15.00 -3.03
C GLN A 169 47.12 -15.70 -3.71
N LYS A 170 45.99 -15.90 -3.03
CA LYS A 170 44.76 -16.41 -3.65
C LYS A 170 43.91 -15.30 -4.29
N LEU A 171 43.92 -14.09 -3.71
CA LEU A 171 43.18 -12.96 -4.26
C LEU A 171 43.83 -12.45 -5.55
N GLU A 172 45.17 -12.42 -5.59
CA GLU A 172 45.95 -12.00 -6.75
C GLU A 172 45.82 -13.01 -7.91
N ASP A 173 45.86 -14.32 -7.64
CA ASP A 173 45.52 -15.39 -8.60
C ASP A 173 44.08 -15.26 -9.16
N MET A 174 43.12 -14.86 -8.32
CA MET A 174 41.73 -14.65 -8.76
C MET A 174 41.54 -13.37 -9.58
N LEU A 175 42.23 -12.29 -9.23
CA LEU A 175 42.21 -11.03 -9.99
C LEU A 175 42.92 -11.17 -11.33
N ALA A 176 44.04 -11.91 -11.39
CA ALA A 176 44.71 -12.27 -12.63
C ALA A 176 43.80 -13.06 -13.58
N LYS A 177 43.04 -14.04 -13.05
CA LYS A 177 42.02 -14.75 -13.85
C LYS A 177 40.89 -13.85 -14.34
N LEU A 178 40.23 -13.11 -13.44
CA LEU A 178 39.08 -12.28 -13.81
C LEU A 178 39.44 -11.17 -14.81
N SER A 179 40.62 -10.56 -14.70
CA SER A 179 41.09 -9.58 -15.70
C SER A 179 41.45 -10.22 -17.04
N SER A 180 41.99 -11.44 -17.05
CA SER A 180 42.25 -12.21 -18.27
C SER A 180 40.97 -12.70 -18.96
N GLU A 181 39.89 -12.96 -18.22
CA GLU A 181 38.70 -13.67 -18.72
C GLU A 181 37.57 -12.71 -19.16
N VAL A 182 37.55 -11.47 -18.64
CA VAL A 182 36.54 -10.45 -18.98
C VAL A 182 36.88 -9.63 -20.24
N THR A 183 38.16 -9.56 -20.63
CA THR A 183 38.61 -8.59 -21.66
C THR A 183 38.27 -8.99 -23.10
N ASP A 184 38.08 -10.28 -23.40
CA ASP A 184 37.86 -10.81 -24.77
C ASP A 184 36.40 -11.20 -25.10
N CYS A 185 35.47 -11.14 -24.14
CA CYS A 185 34.18 -11.85 -24.22
C CYS A 185 32.99 -11.10 -24.83
N VAL A 186 33.12 -9.85 -25.29
CA VAL A 186 32.04 -9.12 -26.00
C VAL A 186 32.58 -8.50 -27.30
N PRO A 187 32.35 -9.13 -28.47
CA PRO A 187 32.78 -8.57 -29.75
C PRO A 187 32.01 -7.29 -30.07
N ALA A 188 32.68 -6.30 -30.66
CA ALA A 188 32.13 -4.97 -30.89
C ALA A 188 30.85 -4.97 -31.76
N GLU A 189 30.68 -5.96 -32.65
CA GLU A 189 29.47 -6.16 -33.45
C GLU A 189 28.22 -6.35 -32.58
N GLN A 190 28.32 -7.11 -31.47
CA GLN A 190 27.18 -7.31 -30.55
C GLN A 190 26.79 -6.01 -29.81
N LEU A 191 27.74 -5.13 -29.52
CA LEU A 191 27.43 -3.81 -28.94
C LEU A 191 26.73 -2.91 -29.97
N GLN A 192 27.12 -2.99 -31.23
CA GLN A 192 26.49 -2.24 -32.32
C GLN A 192 25.07 -2.75 -32.62
N ASP A 193 24.85 -4.07 -32.61
CA ASP A 193 23.52 -4.68 -32.74
C ASP A 193 22.61 -4.33 -31.56
N LEU A 194 23.13 -4.38 -30.32
CA LEU A 194 22.38 -3.97 -29.12
C LEU A 194 22.03 -2.47 -29.13
N GLN A 195 22.94 -1.61 -29.59
CA GLN A 195 22.64 -0.18 -29.77
C GLN A 195 21.52 0.00 -30.81
N LYS A 196 21.61 -0.68 -31.96
CA LYS A 196 20.59 -0.59 -33.02
C LYS A 196 19.22 -1.09 -32.53
N GLN A 197 19.17 -2.19 -31.78
CA GLN A 197 17.93 -2.67 -31.16
C GLN A 197 17.36 -1.67 -30.14
N ALA A 198 18.22 -1.01 -29.34
CA ALA A 198 17.78 0.04 -28.40
C ALA A 198 17.25 1.29 -29.13
N GLU A 199 17.81 1.65 -30.28
CA GLU A 199 17.32 2.72 -31.15
C GLU A 199 15.95 2.36 -31.78
N GLU A 200 15.81 1.17 -32.37
CA GLU A 200 14.55 0.66 -32.96
C GLU A 200 13.42 0.58 -31.92
N VAL A 201 13.69 -0.02 -30.74
CA VAL A 201 12.73 -0.06 -29.62
C VAL A 201 12.40 1.35 -29.11
N GLY A 202 13.39 2.25 -29.09
CA GLY A 202 13.20 3.65 -28.73
C GLY A 202 12.31 4.43 -29.70
N GLU A 203 12.36 4.15 -31.00
CA GLU A 203 11.44 4.74 -31.99
C GLU A 203 10.02 4.17 -31.87
N GLN A 204 9.89 2.85 -31.73
CA GLN A 204 8.59 2.21 -31.51
C GLN A 204 7.90 2.76 -30.25
N LEU A 205 8.62 2.89 -29.13
CA LEU A 205 8.07 3.45 -27.90
C LEU A 205 7.64 4.92 -28.04
N ARG A 206 8.32 5.72 -28.87
CA ARG A 206 7.90 7.10 -29.20
C ARG A 206 6.62 7.13 -30.04
N LYS A 207 6.47 6.19 -30.99
CA LYS A 207 5.25 6.03 -31.79
C LYS A 207 4.05 5.67 -30.92
N ASP A 208 4.19 4.67 -30.06
CA ASP A 208 3.11 4.21 -29.19
C ASP A 208 2.69 5.30 -28.18
N ASN A 209 3.65 6.06 -27.64
CA ASN A 209 3.36 7.23 -26.81
C ASN A 209 2.62 8.37 -27.55
N LYS A 210 2.72 8.46 -28.88
CA LYS A 210 1.96 9.41 -29.68
C LYS A 210 0.51 8.93 -29.87
N GLU A 211 0.33 7.67 -30.25
CA GLU A 211 -0.99 7.06 -30.44
C GLU A 211 -1.81 7.02 -29.13
N LEU A 212 -1.16 6.79 -27.98
CA LEU A 212 -1.78 6.89 -26.66
C LEU A 212 -2.23 8.31 -26.28
N ARG A 213 -1.58 9.36 -26.79
CA ARG A 213 -2.01 10.75 -26.57
C ARG A 213 -3.20 11.12 -27.46
N GLU A 214 -3.16 10.71 -28.73
CA GLU A 214 -4.23 10.94 -29.70
C GLU A 214 -5.53 10.24 -29.29
N THR A 215 -5.45 9.00 -28.80
CA THR A 215 -6.60 8.26 -28.25
C THR A 215 -7.12 8.86 -26.93
N LEU A 216 -6.24 9.36 -26.05
CA LEU A 216 -6.63 10.05 -24.81
C LEU A 216 -7.40 11.35 -25.10
N ASP A 217 -6.95 12.16 -26.07
CA ASP A 217 -7.61 13.43 -26.39
C ASP A 217 -8.94 13.23 -27.16
N LEU A 218 -9.04 12.16 -27.97
CA LEU A 218 -10.33 11.70 -28.51
C LEU A 218 -11.30 11.29 -27.39
N LEU A 219 -10.85 10.53 -26.40
CA LEU A 219 -11.68 10.09 -25.27
C LEU A 219 -12.16 11.27 -24.41
N LYS A 220 -11.29 12.24 -24.09
CA LYS A 220 -11.67 13.49 -23.41
C LYS A 220 -12.73 14.26 -24.19
N SER A 221 -12.61 14.31 -25.51
CA SER A 221 -13.55 15.02 -26.38
C SER A 221 -14.93 14.34 -26.39
N ARG A 222 -14.96 13.00 -26.46
CA ARG A 222 -16.21 12.22 -26.33
C ARG A 222 -16.86 12.40 -24.95
N TYR A 223 -16.07 12.39 -23.87
CA TYR A 223 -16.58 12.57 -22.51
C TYR A 223 -17.21 13.96 -22.30
N ARG A 224 -16.60 15.03 -22.85
CA ARG A 224 -17.21 16.37 -22.86
C ARG A 224 -18.53 16.42 -23.63
N SER A 225 -18.63 15.70 -24.75
CA SER A 225 -19.87 15.61 -25.52
C SER A 225 -20.99 14.95 -24.72
N LEU A 226 -20.69 13.83 -24.04
CA LEU A 226 -21.65 13.12 -23.18
C LEU A 226 -22.09 13.93 -21.95
N LEU A 227 -21.18 14.74 -21.37
CA LEU A 227 -21.56 15.66 -20.29
C LEU A 227 -22.51 16.77 -20.77
N ALA A 228 -22.30 17.31 -21.98
CA ALA A 228 -23.21 18.28 -22.57
C ALA A 228 -24.59 17.65 -22.86
N GLU A 229 -24.60 16.46 -23.47
CA GLU A 229 -25.82 15.68 -23.77
C GLU A 229 -26.62 15.35 -22.49
N ASN A 230 -25.96 14.88 -21.43
CA ASN A 230 -26.60 14.64 -20.13
C ASN A 230 -27.15 15.93 -19.49
N THR A 231 -26.48 17.07 -19.69
CA THR A 231 -26.95 18.37 -19.17
C THR A 231 -28.19 18.84 -19.92
N GLU A 232 -28.22 18.65 -21.25
CA GLU A 232 -29.39 18.97 -22.08
C GLU A 232 -30.58 18.06 -21.74
N LEU A 233 -30.37 16.76 -21.57
CA LEU A 233 -31.40 15.81 -21.12
C LEU A 233 -31.95 16.16 -19.74
N ALA A 234 -31.08 16.53 -18.78
CA ALA A 234 -31.51 16.98 -17.46
C ALA A 234 -32.38 18.25 -17.51
N GLN A 235 -32.07 19.19 -18.42
CA GLN A 235 -32.91 20.35 -18.66
C GLN A 235 -34.27 19.96 -19.27
N GLN A 236 -34.29 19.09 -20.28
CA GLN A 236 -35.55 18.63 -20.91
C GLN A 236 -36.47 17.90 -19.91
N VAL A 237 -35.91 17.11 -18.99
CA VAL A 237 -36.68 16.49 -17.90
C VAL A 237 -37.22 17.54 -16.93
N GLY A 238 -36.42 18.53 -16.54
CA GLY A 238 -36.86 19.65 -15.68
C GLY A 238 -38.00 20.48 -16.29
N GLU A 239 -37.97 20.71 -17.60
CA GLU A 239 -39.03 21.42 -18.33
C GLU A 239 -40.31 20.58 -18.53
N SER A 240 -40.26 19.27 -18.31
CA SER A 240 -41.39 18.34 -18.49
C SER A 240 -42.39 18.32 -17.31
N GLY A 241 -42.11 19.04 -16.22
CA GLY A 241 -43.09 19.34 -15.16
C GLY A 241 -43.38 18.24 -14.13
N GLU A 242 -43.12 16.96 -14.44
CA GLU A 242 -43.34 15.84 -13.51
C GLU A 242 -42.38 15.83 -12.30
N GLY A 243 -41.27 16.59 -12.36
CA GLY A 243 -40.25 16.66 -11.29
C GLY A 243 -40.67 17.36 -9.99
N LEU A 244 -41.90 17.89 -9.87
CA LEU A 244 -42.36 18.59 -8.67
C LEU A 244 -42.66 17.66 -7.49
N ASP A 245 -43.25 16.48 -7.72
CA ASP A 245 -43.48 15.48 -6.66
C ASP A 245 -42.15 14.92 -6.13
N LEU A 246 -41.16 14.78 -7.02
CA LEU A 246 -39.80 14.30 -6.75
C LEU A 246 -39.11 15.11 -5.64
N ALA A 247 -39.19 16.44 -5.71
CA ALA A 247 -38.63 17.33 -4.70
C ALA A 247 -39.37 17.22 -3.35
N SER A 248 -40.68 16.97 -3.35
CA SER A 248 -41.44 16.72 -2.11
C SER A 248 -41.03 15.39 -1.47
N MET A 249 -40.83 14.33 -2.28
CA MET A 249 -40.39 13.03 -1.79
C MET A 249 -38.97 13.09 -1.19
N GLN A 250 -38.06 13.86 -1.77
CA GLN A 250 -36.72 14.09 -1.19
C GLN A 250 -36.79 14.78 0.19
N ASP A 251 -37.66 15.78 0.37
CA ASP A 251 -37.82 16.48 1.65
C ASP A 251 -38.45 15.57 2.74
N ASP A 252 -39.40 14.70 2.39
CA ASP A 252 -39.96 13.70 3.33
C ASP A 252 -38.97 12.57 3.65
N VAL A 253 -38.14 12.13 2.70
CA VAL A 253 -37.00 11.25 2.98
C VAL A 253 -36.01 11.92 3.95
N GLY A 254 -35.72 13.21 3.76
CA GLY A 254 -34.90 14.00 4.68
C GLY A 254 -35.44 14.01 6.12
N LYS A 255 -36.76 14.20 6.28
CA LYS A 255 -37.43 14.11 7.61
C LYS A 255 -37.26 12.73 8.22
N MET A 256 -37.58 11.66 7.49
CA MET A 256 -37.45 10.28 7.99
C MET A 256 -36.01 9.91 8.37
N VAL A 257 -34.99 10.40 7.64
CA VAL A 257 -33.59 10.21 8.01
C VAL A 257 -33.26 10.91 9.33
N SER A 258 -33.80 12.12 9.56
CA SER A 258 -33.58 12.86 10.81
C SER A 258 -34.25 12.19 12.03
N GLU A 259 -35.46 11.65 11.88
CA GLU A 259 -36.15 10.92 12.94
C GLU A 259 -35.42 9.61 13.29
N ASN A 260 -34.96 8.86 12.28
CA ASN A 260 -34.17 7.65 12.51
C ASN A 260 -32.85 7.95 13.23
N ALA A 261 -32.18 9.07 12.92
CA ALA A 261 -30.96 9.49 13.62
C ALA A 261 -31.23 9.79 15.11
N LEU A 262 -32.37 10.41 15.45
CA LEU A 262 -32.79 10.63 16.83
C LEU A 262 -33.06 9.30 17.55
N LEU A 263 -33.82 8.39 16.95
CA LEU A 263 -34.13 7.07 17.52
C LEU A 263 -32.87 6.22 17.77
N VAL A 264 -31.89 6.24 16.86
CA VAL A 264 -30.60 5.57 17.05
C VAL A 264 -29.82 6.17 18.23
N SER A 265 -29.87 7.50 18.42
CA SER A 265 -29.23 8.15 19.57
C SER A 265 -29.88 7.76 20.92
N GLU A 266 -31.21 7.63 20.95
CA GLU A 266 -31.96 7.21 22.14
C GLU A 266 -31.70 5.74 22.48
N LEU A 267 -31.71 4.84 21.48
CA LEU A 267 -31.32 3.44 21.64
C LEU A 267 -29.89 3.30 22.17
N THR A 268 -28.97 4.12 21.69
CA THR A 268 -27.57 4.15 22.17
C THR A 268 -27.50 4.59 23.63
N SER A 269 -28.30 5.60 24.03
CA SER A 269 -28.42 6.04 25.43
C SER A 269 -29.01 4.95 26.32
N MET A 270 -30.03 4.23 25.85
CA MET A 270 -30.62 3.08 26.56
C MET A 270 -29.61 1.95 26.73
N GLN A 271 -28.85 1.60 25.68
CA GLN A 271 -27.83 0.55 25.75
C GLN A 271 -26.71 0.89 26.74
N ALA A 272 -26.26 2.16 26.78
CA ALA A 272 -25.28 2.61 27.78
C ALA A 272 -25.81 2.49 29.22
N LYS A 273 -27.08 2.81 29.47
CA LYS A 273 -27.74 2.62 30.79
C LYS A 273 -27.82 1.14 31.18
N ILE A 274 -28.17 0.27 30.23
CA ILE A 274 -28.21 -1.19 30.45
C ILE A 274 -26.81 -1.71 30.84
N MET A 275 -25.76 -1.27 30.16
CA MET A 275 -24.38 -1.67 30.50
C MET A 275 -23.92 -1.15 31.87
N SER A 276 -24.33 0.06 32.29
CA SER A 276 -24.08 0.55 33.66
C SER A 276 -24.73 -0.36 34.70
N ILE A 277 -26.02 -0.67 34.52
CA ILE A 277 -26.80 -1.53 35.42
C ILE A 277 -26.22 -2.95 35.46
N GLN A 278 -25.71 -3.47 34.34
CA GLN A 278 -25.03 -4.77 34.29
C GLN A 278 -23.74 -4.76 35.11
N GLY A 279 -22.89 -3.73 34.97
CA GLY A 279 -21.68 -3.57 35.80
C GLY A 279 -22.00 -3.40 37.29
N GLU A 280 -23.07 -2.66 37.62
CA GLU A 280 -23.56 -2.54 39.00
C GLU A 280 -23.99 -3.91 39.56
N ILE A 281 -24.71 -4.72 38.79
CA ILE A 281 -25.10 -6.09 39.17
C ILE A 281 -23.87 -6.99 39.37
N GLU A 282 -22.88 -6.95 38.47
CA GLU A 282 -21.63 -7.71 38.60
C GLU A 282 -20.87 -7.35 39.89
N THR A 283 -20.79 -6.05 40.24
CA THR A 283 -20.17 -5.64 41.51
C THR A 283 -20.94 -6.03 42.76
N LEU A 284 -22.26 -6.22 42.65
CA LEU A 284 -23.13 -6.66 43.76
C LEU A 284 -23.17 -8.18 43.97
N GLN A 285 -22.87 -8.98 42.94
CA GLN A 285 -22.83 -10.44 43.05
C GLN A 285 -21.57 -10.96 43.74
N GLY A 286 -20.43 -10.27 43.54
CA GLY A 286 -19.16 -10.59 44.22
C GLY A 286 -18.49 -11.89 43.73
N PRO A 287 -17.26 -12.18 44.20
CA PRO A 287 -16.47 -13.32 43.73
C PRO A 287 -16.75 -14.65 44.47
N ASP A 288 -17.54 -14.63 45.55
CA ASP A 288 -17.76 -15.78 46.46
C ASP A 288 -19.26 -16.16 46.52
N SER A 289 -19.78 -16.82 45.47
CA SER A 289 -21.11 -17.46 45.42
C SER A 289 -21.17 -18.59 44.39
#